data_AF-A0A2V7XIP4-F1
#
_entry.id   AF-A0A2V7XIP4-F1
#
_cell.length_a   1.000
_cell.length_b   1.000
_cell.length_c   1.000
_cell.angle_alpha   90.00
_cell.angle_beta   90.00
_cell.angle_gamma   90.00
#
_symmetry.space_group_name_H-M   'P 1'
#
loop_
_entity.id
_entity.type
_entity.pdbx_description
1 polymer ?
#
loop_
_entity_poly.entity_id
_entity_poly.type
_entity_poly.pdbx_seq_one_letter_code
_entity_poly.pdbx_strand_id
1 'polypeptide(L)'
;DGLEQSIDPTRGSRWSVSLTELYNLPATVTVRLYEAGNRTAPIAETDVALAPHEQKILDPIFTALGLDQADRRKDRTNVQVVVVPKNGNGVVAAVAIGNDNVTGVTTRYVLGPNGGVPATGVSKVAEVPPPTVPPRRRSVH
;
A
#
# COMPACT_ATOMS: atom_id res chain seq x y z
N ASP A 1 -20.68 8.10 -11.73
CA ASP A 1 -19.81 9.24 -12.02
C ASP A 1 -18.45 8.94 -11.39
N GLY A 2 -17.60 8.22 -12.12
CA GLY A 2 -16.43 7.48 -11.60
C GLY A 2 -15.19 8.35 -11.37
N LEU A 3 -15.41 9.59 -10.93
CA LEU A 3 -14.37 10.59 -10.67
C LEU A 3 -14.39 10.98 -9.19
N GLU A 4 -14.62 10.05 -8.26
CA GLU A 4 -14.50 10.37 -6.84
C GLU A 4 -13.04 10.73 -6.53
N GLN A 5 -12.82 12.05 -6.51
CA GLN A 5 -11.52 12.67 -6.46
C GLN A 5 -10.96 12.51 -5.05
N SER A 6 -9.98 11.64 -4.86
CA SER A 6 -9.24 11.53 -3.59
C SER A 6 -8.36 12.76 -3.25
N ILE A 7 -8.56 13.90 -3.94
CA ILE A 7 -7.98 15.21 -3.58
C ILE A 7 -8.93 16.07 -2.74
N ASP A 8 -10.22 15.73 -2.68
CA ASP A 8 -11.16 16.45 -1.80
C ASP A 8 -10.96 15.94 -0.36
N PRO A 9 -10.48 16.78 0.58
CA PRO A 9 -10.29 16.38 1.96
C PRO A 9 -11.61 16.08 2.70
N THR A 10 -12.77 16.35 2.08
CA THR A 10 -14.09 16.10 2.66
C THR A 10 -14.76 14.83 2.15
N ARG A 11 -14.14 14.10 1.20
CA ARG A 11 -14.68 12.88 0.58
C ARG A 11 -13.59 11.86 0.23
N GLY A 12 -13.98 10.60 0.06
CA GLY A 12 -13.08 9.52 -0.38
C GLY A 12 -12.00 9.15 0.65
N SER A 13 -10.90 8.57 0.16
CA SER A 13 -9.80 8.09 1.00
C SER A 13 -8.42 8.51 0.48
N ARG A 14 -7.53 8.96 1.36
CA ARG A 14 -6.13 9.23 1.06
C ARG A 14 -5.29 7.97 1.28
N TRP A 15 -4.47 7.62 0.29
CA TRP A 15 -3.58 6.48 0.36
C TRP A 15 -2.12 6.87 0.34
N SER A 16 -1.34 6.20 1.17
CA SER A 16 0.11 6.38 1.31
C SER A 16 0.80 5.03 1.31
N VAL A 17 2.08 4.99 0.98
CA VAL A 17 2.91 3.79 1.11
C VAL A 17 4.10 4.10 2.00
N SER A 18 4.23 3.34 3.09
CA SER A 18 5.40 3.36 3.96
C SER A 18 6.35 2.24 3.56
N LEU A 19 7.63 2.58 3.42
CA LEU A 19 8.74 1.68 3.11
C LEU A 19 9.75 1.77 4.24
N THR A 20 10.15 0.63 4.80
CA THR A 20 11.12 0.59 5.91
C THR A 20 12.17 -0.47 5.64
N GLU A 21 13.44 -0.09 5.68
CA GLU A 21 14.57 -1.02 5.62
C GLU A 21 14.78 -1.70 6.98
N LEU A 22 14.99 -3.02 6.98
CA LEU A 22 14.93 -3.85 8.20
C LEU A 22 16.27 -4.43 8.68
N TYR A 23 17.30 -4.52 7.84
CA TYR A 23 18.52 -5.29 8.12
C TYR A 23 19.81 -4.47 8.07
N ASN A 24 19.71 -3.15 8.18
CA ASN A 24 20.85 -2.24 8.17
C ASN A 24 21.67 -2.33 6.87
N LEU A 25 21.00 -2.57 5.74
CA LEU A 25 21.63 -2.68 4.42
C LEU A 25 20.91 -1.77 3.42
N PRO A 26 21.62 -1.07 2.53
CA PRO A 26 20.96 -0.23 1.55
C PRO A 26 20.12 -1.07 0.57
N ALA A 27 18.96 -0.54 0.17
CA ALA A 27 18.04 -1.17 -0.76
C ALA A 27 17.38 -0.13 -1.67
N THR A 28 17.09 -0.50 -2.91
CA THR A 28 16.17 0.26 -3.77
C THR A 28 15.03 -0.64 -4.19
N VAL A 29 13.82 -0.11 -4.09
CA VAL A 29 12.60 -0.74 -4.58
C VAL A 29 11.96 0.15 -5.64
N THR A 30 11.24 -0.46 -6.57
CA THR A 30 10.35 0.26 -7.48
C THR A 30 8.92 0.12 -6.96
N VAL A 31 8.26 1.25 -6.73
CA VAL A 31 6.84 1.31 -6.38
C VAL A 31 6.06 1.54 -7.67
N ARG A 32 5.12 0.65 -7.97
CA ARG A 32 4.29 0.68 -9.18
C ARG A 32 2.82 0.80 -8.80
N LEU A 33 2.09 1.60 -9.58
CA LEU A 33 0.65 1.75 -9.46
C LEU A 33 -0.02 1.25 -10.75
N TYR A 34 -1.07 0.46 -10.61
CA TYR A 34 -1.85 -0.10 -11.72
C TYR A 34 -3.32 0.31 -11.61
N GLU A 35 -4.00 0.46 -12.73
CA GLU A 35 -5.46 0.64 -12.80
C GLU A 35 -6.18 -0.70 -12.79
N ALA A 36 -7.42 -0.76 -12.30
CA ALA A 36 -8.22 -1.98 -12.32
C ALA A 36 -8.38 -2.59 -13.73
N GLY A 37 -8.55 -1.75 -14.74
CA GLY A 37 -8.70 -2.18 -16.13
C GLY A 37 -7.40 -2.65 -16.80
N ASN A 38 -6.24 -2.39 -16.19
CA ASN A 38 -4.94 -2.77 -16.76
C ASN A 38 -3.91 -3.07 -15.65
N ARG A 39 -3.68 -4.37 -15.40
CA ARG A 39 -2.67 -4.87 -14.45
C ARG A 39 -1.37 -5.30 -15.13
N THR A 40 -1.24 -5.14 -16.44
CA THR A 40 -0.04 -5.53 -17.19
C THR A 40 0.93 -4.38 -17.38
N ALA A 41 0.45 -3.13 -17.39
CA ALA A 41 1.28 -1.94 -17.47
C ALA A 41 0.99 -0.96 -16.32
N PRO A 42 2.01 -0.47 -15.59
CA PRO A 42 1.79 0.50 -14.52
C PRO A 42 1.41 1.87 -15.09
N ILE A 43 0.51 2.57 -14.41
CA ILE A 43 0.14 3.96 -14.73
C ILE A 43 1.16 4.98 -14.21
N ALA A 44 1.90 4.60 -13.18
CA ALA A 44 3.07 5.31 -12.71
C ALA A 44 3.98 4.36 -11.94
N GLU A 45 5.26 4.66 -11.97
CA GLU A 45 6.25 4.01 -11.13
C GLU A 45 7.32 5.01 -10.70
N THR A 46 7.93 4.74 -9.55
CA THR A 46 9.08 5.49 -9.06
C THR A 46 10.04 4.56 -8.34
N ASP A 47 11.32 4.85 -8.41
CA ASP A 47 12.33 4.16 -7.63
C ASP A 47 12.55 4.89 -6.31
N VAL A 48 12.62 4.12 -5.24
CA VAL A 48 12.88 4.62 -3.89
C VAL A 48 14.11 3.91 -3.35
N ALA A 49 15.21 4.65 -3.24
CA ALA A 49 16.39 4.21 -2.51
C ALA A 49 16.17 4.44 -1.01
N LEU A 50 16.53 3.46 -0.19
CA LEU A 50 16.54 3.52 1.27
C LEU A 50 17.96 3.24 1.77
N ALA A 51 18.45 4.12 2.64
CA ALA A 51 19.62 3.88 3.46
C ALA A 51 19.32 2.83 4.55
N PRO A 52 20.36 2.26 5.19
CA PRO A 52 20.20 1.36 6.33
C PRO A 52 19.26 1.92 7.41
N HIS A 53 18.27 1.13 7.82
CA HIS A 53 17.19 1.48 8.75
C HIS A 53 16.36 2.72 8.38
N GLU A 54 16.46 3.19 7.13
CA GLU A 54 15.68 4.34 6.70
C GLU A 54 14.21 3.95 6.53
N GLN A 55 13.33 4.89 6.87
CA GLN A 55 11.92 4.82 6.54
C GLN A 55 11.56 5.98 5.60
N LYS A 56 10.86 5.65 4.52
CA LYS A 56 10.29 6.63 3.58
C LYS A 56 8.80 6.44 3.44
N ILE A 57 8.09 7.54 3.28
CA ILE A 57 6.65 7.55 3.08
C ILE A 57 6.35 8.29 1.78
N LEU A 58 5.62 7.62 0.88
CA LEU A 58 5.05 8.21 -0.32
C LEU A 58 3.61 8.63 -0.02
N ASP A 59 3.37 9.92 0.14
CA ASP A 59 2.09 10.42 0.65
C ASP A 59 1.68 11.79 0.08
N PRO A 60 0.47 11.91 -0.49
CA PRO A 60 -0.34 10.81 -1.05
C PRO A 60 0.43 10.11 -2.17
N ILE A 61 0.21 8.81 -2.36
CA ILE A 61 0.95 8.05 -3.39
C ILE A 61 0.73 8.61 -4.80
N PHE A 62 -0.47 9.13 -5.11
CA PHE A 62 -0.73 9.76 -6.41
C PHE A 62 0.10 11.02 -6.63
N THR A 63 0.17 11.90 -5.62
CA THR A 63 1.00 13.10 -5.66
C THR A 63 2.48 12.73 -5.78
N ALA A 64 2.95 11.78 -4.96
CA ALA A 64 4.33 11.31 -4.98
C ALA A 64 4.75 10.68 -6.32
N LEU A 65 3.80 10.13 -7.07
CA LEU A 65 4.00 9.57 -8.41
C LEU A 65 3.70 10.55 -9.54
N GLY A 66 3.37 11.81 -9.24
CA GLY A 66 3.10 12.85 -10.24
C GLY A 66 1.77 12.67 -11.00
N LEU A 67 0.80 11.96 -10.44
CA LEU A 67 -0.50 11.68 -11.05
C LEU A 67 -1.58 12.74 -10.75
N ASP A 68 -1.22 13.80 -10.03
CA ASP A 68 -2.10 14.92 -9.73
C ASP A 68 -2.10 16.00 -10.83
N GLN A 69 -1.23 15.87 -11.85
CA GLN A 69 -1.19 16.81 -12.97
C GLN A 69 -2.42 16.64 -13.88
N ALA A 70 -2.90 17.75 -14.43
CA ALA A 70 -4.17 17.80 -15.18
C ALA A 70 -4.19 16.87 -16.40
N ASP A 71 -3.05 16.68 -17.05
CA ASP A 71 -2.82 15.82 -18.21
C ASP A 71 -2.60 14.33 -17.85
N ARG A 72 -2.33 14.03 -16.58
CA ARG A 72 -2.00 12.67 -16.09
C ARG A 72 -3.00 12.13 -15.08
N ARG A 73 -4.13 12.82 -14.91
CA ARG A 73 -5.14 12.48 -13.92
C ARG A 73 -5.75 11.11 -14.20
N LYS A 74 -5.61 10.19 -13.24
CA LYS A 74 -6.17 8.84 -13.30
C LYS A 74 -7.29 8.62 -12.28
N ASP A 75 -8.14 7.63 -12.55
CA ASP A 75 -9.15 7.15 -11.60
C ASP A 75 -8.44 6.51 -10.39
N ARG A 76 -8.92 6.87 -9.20
CA ARG A 76 -8.34 6.47 -7.90
C ARG A 76 -9.15 5.40 -7.20
N THR A 77 -10.35 5.11 -7.70
CA THR A 77 -11.37 4.28 -7.04
C THR A 77 -10.94 2.82 -6.95
N ASN A 78 -10.07 2.36 -7.86
CA ASN A 78 -9.59 0.98 -7.86
C ASN A 78 -8.19 0.86 -8.47
N VAL A 79 -7.17 1.12 -7.63
CA VAL A 79 -5.77 0.98 -7.99
C VAL A 79 -5.08 -0.11 -7.19
N GLN A 80 -4.05 -0.72 -7.79
CA GLN A 80 -3.21 -1.71 -7.14
C GLN A 80 -1.82 -1.13 -7.01
N VAL A 81 -1.30 -1.13 -5.79
CA VAL A 81 0.09 -0.80 -5.49
C VAL A 81 0.88 -2.10 -5.46
N VAL A 82 2.05 -2.09 -6.11
CA VAL A 82 3.03 -3.16 -6.06
C VAL A 82 4.38 -2.57 -5.73
N VAL A 83 5.12 -3.21 -4.83
CA VAL A 83 6.51 -2.88 -4.54
C VAL A 83 7.38 -4.04 -5.02
N VAL A 84 8.34 -3.76 -5.89
CA VAL A 84 9.28 -4.76 -6.41
C VAL A 84 10.71 -4.42 -6.03
N PRO A 85 11.55 -5.41 -5.69
CA PRO A 85 12.98 -5.17 -5.47
C PRO A 85 13.63 -4.72 -6.78
N LYS A 86 14.57 -3.76 -6.69
CA LYS A 86 15.35 -3.27 -7.84
C LYS A 86 16.84 -3.58 -7.70
N ASN A 87 17.48 -3.06 -6.65
CA ASN A 87 18.88 -3.36 -6.33
C ASN A 87 19.17 -3.21 -4.83
N GLY A 88 20.37 -3.59 -4.40
CA GLY A 88 20.78 -3.58 -3.00
C GLY A 88 20.53 -4.92 -2.30
N ASN A 89 20.96 -5.01 -1.05
CA ASN A 89 20.94 -6.23 -0.24
C ASN A 89 20.02 -6.10 0.99
N GLY A 90 19.44 -4.92 1.22
CA GLY A 90 18.48 -4.73 2.31
C GLY A 90 17.12 -5.37 2.04
N VAL A 91 16.36 -5.59 3.11
CA VAL A 91 14.99 -6.07 3.04
C VAL A 91 14.07 -4.93 3.43
N VAL A 92 13.07 -4.70 2.58
CA VAL A 92 12.14 -3.58 2.74
C VAL A 92 10.77 -4.11 3.10
N ALA A 93 10.26 -3.70 4.28
CA ALA A 93 8.84 -3.83 4.60
C ALA A 93 8.06 -2.73 3.88
N ALA A 94 6.97 -3.11 3.21
CA ALA A 94 6.09 -2.18 2.54
C ALA A 94 4.66 -2.29 3.08
N VAL A 95 4.09 -1.15 3.46
CA VAL A 95 2.74 -1.05 4.02
C VAL A 95 1.95 0.02 3.30
N ALA A 96 0.81 -0.35 2.71
CA ALA A 96 -0.17 0.60 2.22
C ALA A 96 -1.06 1.07 3.38
N ILE A 97 -1.24 2.39 3.49
CA ILE A 97 -2.01 3.04 4.55
C ILE A 97 -3.13 3.82 3.89
N GLY A 98 -4.37 3.47 4.18
CA GLY A 98 -5.57 4.17 3.71
C GLY A 98 -6.20 4.93 4.85
N ASN A 99 -6.45 6.23 4.66
CA ASN A 99 -7.20 7.06 5.60
C ASN A 99 -8.50 7.48 4.93
N ASP A 100 -9.63 7.11 5.52
CA ASP A 100 -10.93 7.60 5.09
C ASP A 100 -11.06 9.08 5.52
N ASN A 101 -11.26 9.97 4.54
CA ASN A 101 -11.25 11.42 4.79
C ASN A 101 -12.49 11.90 5.58
N VAL A 102 -13.57 11.11 5.59
CA VAL A 102 -14.84 11.49 6.24
C VAL A 102 -14.86 11.04 7.70
N THR A 103 -14.43 9.81 7.95
CA THR A 103 -14.49 9.16 9.27
C THR A 103 -13.16 9.23 10.03
N GLY A 104 -12.06 9.50 9.33
CA GLY A 104 -10.70 9.45 9.88
C GLY A 104 -10.19 8.03 10.15
N VAL A 105 -10.94 7.00 9.75
CA VAL A 105 -10.53 5.61 9.97
C VAL A 105 -9.29 5.29 9.15
N THR A 106 -8.25 4.80 9.82
CA THR A 106 -7.02 4.32 9.19
C THR A 106 -7.06 2.80 9.00
N THR A 107 -6.80 2.35 7.78
CA THR A 107 -6.59 0.95 7.42
C THR A 107 -5.15 0.74 6.97
N ARG A 108 -4.59 -0.45 7.25
CA ARG A 108 -3.19 -0.78 6.90
C ARG A 108 -3.15 -2.16 6.25
N TYR A 109 -2.41 -2.26 5.15
CA TYR A 109 -2.22 -3.49 4.40
C TYR A 109 -0.73 -3.73 4.21
N VAL A 110 -0.23 -4.86 4.73
CA VAL A 110 1.13 -5.31 4.45
C VAL A 110 1.16 -5.81 3.00
N LEU A 111 2.05 -5.24 2.20
CA LEU A 111 2.17 -5.62 0.79
C LEU A 111 3.01 -6.90 0.70
N GLY A 112 2.40 -7.96 0.16
CA GLY A 112 3.09 -9.21 -0.10
C GLY A 112 4.00 -9.12 -1.34
N PRO A 113 4.99 -10.02 -1.46
CA PRO A 113 5.77 -10.13 -2.69
C PRO A 113 4.84 -10.46 -3.87
N ASN A 114 5.05 -9.78 -5.00
CA ASN A 114 4.26 -10.02 -6.19
C ASN A 114 4.76 -11.33 -6.85
N GLY A 115 3.99 -12.41 -6.68
CA GLY A 115 4.42 -13.78 -7.02
C GLY A 115 5.09 -14.43 -5.82
N GLY A 116 4.51 -15.54 -5.36
CA GLY A 116 4.85 -16.16 -4.09
C GLY A 116 6.32 -16.50 -3.89
N VAL A 117 6.71 -16.47 -2.62
CA VAL A 117 7.97 -16.98 -2.02
C VAL A 117 9.15 -16.00 -2.10
N PRO A 118 9.86 -15.78 -0.98
CA PRO A 118 10.63 -14.57 -0.72
C PRO A 118 12.02 -14.60 -1.34
N ALA A 119 12.68 -13.43 -1.39
CA ALA A 119 14.13 -13.37 -1.45
C ALA A 119 14.69 -14.03 -0.18
N THR A 120 14.94 -15.34 -0.27
CA THR A 120 15.66 -16.20 0.70
C THR A 120 15.37 -15.94 2.18
N GLY A 121 14.35 -16.62 2.72
CA GLY A 121 14.11 -16.67 4.16
C GLY A 121 12.64 -16.91 4.50
N VAL A 122 12.35 -18.04 5.13
CA VAL A 122 11.02 -18.61 5.44
C VAL A 122 10.01 -17.56 5.94
N SER A 123 8.97 -17.26 5.14
CA SER A 123 7.80 -16.52 5.62
C SER A 123 6.70 -17.51 6.01
N LYS A 124 6.48 -17.68 7.32
CA LYS A 124 5.24 -18.26 7.86
C LYS A 124 4.26 -17.12 8.07
N VAL A 125 3.14 -17.17 7.35
CA VAL A 125 2.00 -16.27 7.58
C VAL A 125 1.34 -16.66 8.89
N ALA A 126 1.18 -15.70 9.81
CA ALA A 126 0.33 -15.89 10.97
C ALA A 126 -1.13 -15.76 10.52
N GLU A 127 -1.93 -16.81 10.74
CA GLU A 127 -3.37 -16.79 10.54
C GLU A 127 -3.97 -15.78 11.53
N VAL A 128 -4.69 -14.78 11.04
CA VAL A 128 -5.46 -13.86 11.88
C VAL A 128 -6.67 -14.65 12.39
N PRO A 129 -6.81 -14.89 13.70
CA PRO A 129 -8.00 -15.56 14.22
C PRO A 129 -9.23 -14.70 13.92
N PRO A 130 -10.36 -15.32 13.51
CA PRO A 130 -11.59 -14.58 13.25
C PRO A 130 -12.07 -13.87 14.53
N PRO A 131 -12.77 -12.73 14.41
CA PRO A 131 -13.29 -12.01 15.57
C PRO A 131 -14.23 -12.92 16.38
N THR A 132 -13.94 -13.06 17.68
CA THR A 132 -14.75 -13.84 18.61
C THR A 132 -16.13 -13.18 18.76
N VAL A 133 -17.15 -13.77 18.14
CA VAL A 133 -18.54 -13.34 18.37
C VAL A 133 -18.96 -13.75 19.77
N PRO A 134 -19.36 -12.83 20.67
CA PRO A 134 -19.85 -13.21 21.99
C PRO A 134 -21.14 -14.04 21.85
N PRO A 135 -21.31 -15.12 22.65
CA PRO A 135 -22.49 -15.97 22.55
C PRO A 135 -23.75 -15.19 22.90
N ARG A 136 -24.72 -15.22 21.98
CA ARG A 136 -26.07 -14.69 22.16
C ARG A 136 -26.73 -15.39 23.36
N ARG A 137 -26.89 -14.69 24.49
CA ARG A 137 -27.64 -15.20 25.65
C ARG A 137 -29.07 -15.54 25.19
N ARG A 138 -29.44 -16.81 25.21
CA ARG A 138 -30.85 -17.23 25.21
C ARG A 138 -31.45 -16.78 26.55
N SER A 139 -32.35 -15.82 26.52
CA SER A 139 -33.26 -15.57 27.62
C SER A 139 -34.24 -16.74 27.69
N VAL A 140 -34.17 -17.51 28.76
CA VAL A 140 -35.19 -18.47 29.19
C VAL A 140 -35.71 -17.95 30.52
N HIS A 141 -36.85 -17.26 30.50
CA HIS A 141 -37.97 -17.49 31.40
C HIS A 141 -39.19 -16.66 30.99
#